data_AF-A0AAU4AQK0-F1
#
_entry.id   AF-A0AAU4AQK0-F1
#
_cell.length_a   1.000
_cell.length_b   1.000
_cell.length_c   1.000
_cell.angle_alpha   90.00
_cell.angle_beta   90.00
_cell.angle_gamma   90.00
#
_symmetry.space_group_name_H-M   'P 1'
#
loop_
_entity.id
_entity.type
_entity.pdbx_description
1 polymer ?
#
loop_
_entity_poly.entity_id
_entity_poly.type
_entity_poly.pdbx_seq_one_letter_code
_entity_poly.pdbx_strand_id
1 'polypeptide(L)' 'MQPLLRGLPVTAQQLREDGILEEAAVTGADPQHRCAVFNITPETGLRYTRFFHPDLTDSDDVSGCNMETS' A
#
# COMPACT_ATOMS: atom_id res chain seq x y z
N MET A 1 5.36 31.20 -1.67
CA MET A 1 5.38 29.72 -1.81
C MET A 1 5.20 29.38 -3.28
N GLN A 2 6.26 28.93 -3.94
CA GLN A 2 6.16 28.42 -5.30
C GLN A 2 5.44 27.07 -5.29
N PRO A 3 4.53 26.78 -6.24
CA PRO A 3 3.92 25.46 -6.31
C PRO A 3 5.04 24.44 -6.55
N LEU A 4 5.20 23.48 -5.65
CA LEU A 4 6.17 22.37 -5.74
C LEU A 4 6.09 21.60 -7.07
N LEU A 5 4.99 21.77 -7.80
CA LEU A 5 4.64 21.03 -9.01
C LEU A 5 4.65 21.88 -10.29
N ARG A 6 5.12 23.13 -10.22
CA ARG A 6 5.21 24.00 -11.41
C ARG A 6 6.14 23.34 -12.45
N GLY A 7 5.58 22.95 -13.58
CA GLY A 7 6.33 22.38 -14.71
C GLY A 7 6.39 20.86 -14.77
N LEU A 8 5.79 20.15 -13.80
CA LEU A 8 5.62 18.70 -13.88
C LEU A 8 4.26 18.35 -14.51
N PRO A 9 4.17 17.29 -15.34
CA PRO A 9 2.91 16.82 -15.92
C PRO A 9 2.07 16.04 -14.90
N VAL A 10 2.15 16.42 -13.62
CA VAL A 10 1.48 15.75 -12.52
C VAL A 10 0.86 16.77 -11.59
N THR A 11 -0.37 16.50 -11.17
CA THR A 11 -1.10 17.33 -10.22
C THR A 11 -0.78 16.91 -8.78
N ALA A 12 -1.01 17.82 -7.83
CA ALA A 12 -0.85 17.50 -6.40
C ALA A 12 -1.79 16.37 -5.96
N GLN A 13 -2.92 16.25 -6.64
CA GLN A 13 -3.88 15.19 -6.41
C GLN A 13 -3.33 13.84 -6.88
N GLN A 14 -2.76 13.76 -8.09
CA GLN A 14 -2.16 12.51 -8.59
C GLN A 14 -1.03 12.02 -7.68
N LEU A 15 -0.12 12.90 -7.26
CA LEU A 15 0.94 12.50 -6.31
C LEU A 15 0.39 12.02 -4.97
N ARG A 16 -0.74 12.59 -4.52
CA ARG A 16 -1.40 12.12 -3.30
C ARG A 16 -1.99 10.73 -3.51
N GLU A 17 -2.64 10.50 -4.65
CA GLU A 17 -3.22 9.19 -5.00
C GLU A 17 -2.12 8.12 -5.16
N ASP A 18 -1.01 8.47 -5.81
CA ASP A 18 0.18 7.61 -5.96
C ASP A 18 0.78 7.27 -4.60
N GLY A 19 1.01 8.26 -3.73
CA GLY A 19 1.51 8.04 -2.37
C GLY A 19 0.56 7.17 -1.53
N ILE A 20 -0.76 7.34 -1.68
CA ILE A 20 -1.75 6.47 -1.04
C ILE A 20 -1.57 5.03 -1.49
N LEU A 21 -1.42 4.78 -2.80
CA LEU A 21 -1.23 3.43 -3.37
C LEU A 21 0.10 2.80 -2.95
N GLU A 22 1.20 3.56 -2.99
CA GLU A 22 2.53 3.10 -2.55
C GLU A 22 2.53 2.72 -1.07
N GLU A 23 1.91 3.53 -0.20
CA GLU A 23 1.83 3.22 1.23
C GLU A 23 1.07 1.91 1.47
N ALA A 24 0.01 1.62 0.70
CA ALA A 24 -0.68 0.33 0.77
C ALA A 24 0.19 -0.84 0.32
N ALA A 25 1.12 -0.62 -0.62
CA ALA A 25 2.07 -1.64 -1.01
C ALA A 25 3.09 -1.95 0.07
N VAL A 26 3.53 -0.95 0.83
CA VAL A 26 4.53 -1.10 1.89
C VAL A 26 3.92 -1.63 3.19
N THR A 27 2.76 -1.11 3.58
CA THR A 27 2.14 -1.42 4.90
C THR A 27 1.01 -2.45 4.80
N GLY A 28 0.66 -2.85 3.58
CA GLY A 28 -0.48 -3.72 3.30
C GLY A 28 -1.81 -2.95 3.23
N ALA A 29 -2.88 -3.69 3.01
CA ALA A 29 -4.21 -3.14 2.80
C ALA A 29 -4.94 -2.77 4.11
N ASP A 30 -4.26 -2.16 5.09
CA ASP A 30 -4.91 -1.69 6.33
C ASP A 30 -5.64 -0.34 6.10
N PRO A 31 -6.99 -0.31 6.13
CA PRO A 31 -7.74 0.92 5.93
C PRO A 31 -7.58 1.91 7.10
N GLN A 32 -7.30 1.46 8.34
CA GLN A 32 -7.17 2.37 9.49
C GLN A 32 -5.88 3.18 9.42
N HIS A 33 -4.75 2.51 9.19
CA HIS A 33 -3.45 3.16 9.00
C HIS A 33 -3.50 4.24 7.91
N ARG A 34 -4.10 3.94 6.76
CA ARG A 34 -4.18 4.88 5.63
C ARG A 34 -5.06 6.09 5.91
N CYS A 35 -6.15 5.92 6.63
CA CYS A 35 -6.98 7.05 7.06
C CYS A 35 -6.18 8.00 7.97
N ALA A 36 -5.34 7.44 8.85
CA ALA A 36 -4.48 8.22 9.72
C ALA A 36 -3.36 8.95 8.96
N VAL A 37 -2.66 8.27 8.04
CA VAL A 37 -1.52 8.85 7.29
C VAL A 37 -1.97 9.95 6.31
N PHE A 38 -3.08 9.73 5.59
CA PHE A 38 -3.50 10.63 4.52
C PHE A 38 -4.66 11.57 4.91
N ASN A 39 -5.15 11.48 6.14
CA ASN A 39 -6.29 12.25 6.64
C ASN A 39 -7.52 12.15 5.70
N ILE A 40 -7.80 10.92 5.25
CA ILE A 40 -8.92 10.57 4.37
C ILE A 40 -10.04 9.89 5.17
N THR A 41 -11.25 9.89 4.62
CA THR A 41 -12.38 9.20 5.27
C THR A 41 -12.20 7.68 5.21
N PRO A 42 -12.78 6.93 6.17
CA PRO A 42 -12.77 5.46 6.16
C PRO A 42 -13.32 4.86 4.86
N GLU A 43 -14.36 5.48 4.29
CA GLU A 43 -14.93 5.06 3.01
C GLU A 43 -13.92 5.17 1.87
N THR A 44 -13.17 6.28 1.80
CA THR A 44 -12.11 6.47 0.82
C THR A 44 -10.96 5.47 1.05
N GLY A 45 -10.55 5.25 2.31
CA GLY A 45 -9.53 4.27 2.66
C GLY A 45 -9.87 2.86 2.16
N LEU A 46 -11.12 2.41 2.36
CA LEU A 46 -11.61 1.11 1.89
C LEU A 46 -11.64 0.97 0.37
N ARG A 47 -11.87 2.05 -0.38
CA ARG A 47 -11.81 1.98 -1.85
C ARG A 47 -10.41 1.63 -2.32
N TYR A 48 -9.40 2.20 -1.69
CA TYR A 48 -8.01 1.95 -2.05
C TYR A 48 -7.46 0.63 -1.52
N THR A 49 -8.10 -0.02 -0.53
CA THR A 49 -7.71 -1.40 -0.13
C THR A 49 -8.22 -2.42 -1.13
N ARG A 50 -9.35 -2.15 -1.80
CA ARG A 50 -9.91 -3.03 -2.83
C ARG A 50 -9.03 -3.17 -4.08
N PHE A 51 -8.23 -2.16 -4.39
CA PHE A 51 -7.26 -2.23 -5.48
C PHE A 51 -5.98 -2.98 -5.10
N PHE A 52 -5.79 -3.25 -3.81
CA PHE A 52 -4.66 -4.01 -3.32
C PHE A 52 -5.01 -5.50 -3.30
N HIS A 53 -4.66 -6.20 -4.37
CA HIS A 53 -4.55 -7.65 -4.34
C HIS A 53 -3.10 -7.96 -3.96
N PRO A 54 -2.79 -8.46 -2.75
CA PRO A 54 -1.50 -9.09 -2.55
C PRO A 54 -1.43 -10.21 -3.56
N ASP A 55 -0.47 -10.13 -4.48
CA ASP A 55 -0.13 -11.27 -5.31
C ASP A 55 0.24 -12.39 -4.32
N LEU A 56 -0.58 -13.44 -4.25
CA LEU A 56 -0.43 -14.54 -3.28
C LEU A 56 0.80 -15.42 -3.60
N THR A 57 1.74 -14.92 -4.42
CA THR A 57 2.85 -15.68 -4.99
C THR A 57 4.17 -15.60 -4.23
N ASP A 58 4.20 -15.05 -3.01
CA ASP A 58 5.37 -15.19 -2.11
C ASP A 58 5.12 -16.17 -0.96
N SER A 59 4.31 -17.21 -1.19
CA SER A 59 4.25 -18.40 -0.32
C SER A 59 5.01 -19.55 -0.95
N ASP A 60 6.31 -19.36 -1.17
CA ASP A 60 7.23 -20.47 -1.39
C ASP A 60 8.43 -20.38 -0.41
N ASP A 61 8.61 -21.51 0.29
CA ASP A 61 9.79 -22.01 1.00
C ASP A 61 10.13 -21.57 2.44
N VAL A 62 9.72 -22.41 3.41
CA VAL A 62 10.68 -23.43 3.90
C VAL A 62 9.98 -24.77 4.11
N SER A 63 10.06 -25.60 3.08
CA SER A 63 9.99 -27.04 3.20
C SER A 63 11.24 -27.55 3.93
N GLY A 64 11.05 -28.41 4.94
CA GLY A 64 12.07 -29.36 5.38
C GLY A 64 12.74 -29.07 6.72
N CYS A 65 12.28 -29.75 7.77
CA CYS A 65 13.13 -30.41 8.76
C CYS A 65 12.33 -31.56 9.41
N ASN A 66 12.14 -32.63 8.65
CA ASN A 66 11.90 -33.95 9.22
C ASN A 66 13.19 -34.42 9.90
N MET A 67 13.26 -34.30 11.22
CA MET A 67 14.31 -34.97 12.00
C MET A 67 13.69 -36.17 12.71
N GLU A 68 13.53 -37.25 11.94
CA GLU A 68 13.34 -38.59 12.48
C GLU A 68 14.72 -39.11 12.90
N THR A 69 15.02 -39.06 14.20
CA THR A 69 16.00 -39.96 14.81
C THR A 69 15.53 -40.31 16.22
N SER A 70 14.93 -41.48 16.39
CA SER A 70 14.99 -42.21 17.65
C SER A 70 14.82 -43.71 17.46
#